data_AF-A0A6G2DFX7-F1
#
_entry.id   AF-A0A6G2DFX7-F1
#
_cell.length_a   1.000
_cell.length_b   1.000
_cell.length_c   1.000
_cell.angle_alpha   90.00
_cell.angle_beta   90.00
_cell.angle_gamma   90.00
#
_symmetry.space_group_name_H-M   'P 1'
#
loop_
_entity.id
_entity.type
_entity.pdbx_description
1 polymer ?
#
loop_
_entity_poly.entity_id
_entity_poly.type
_entity_poly.pdbx_seq_one_letter_code
_entity_poly.pdbx_strand_id
1 'polypeptide(L)' 'MSYQENYQKWVDFVELPDYLRQDLENMDEKTKEDAFYTNLEFGTAGMRGLVGAGTNRINIYVVRQATEGLA' A
#
# COMPACT_ATOMS: atom_id res chain seq x y z
N MET A 1 -9.19 5.81 10.15
CA MET A 1 -7.86 5.27 10.46
C MET A 1 -6.84 6.30 10.03
N SER A 2 -5.91 6.65 10.89
CA SER A 2 -4.75 7.47 10.54
C SER A 2 -3.82 6.70 9.60
N TYR A 3 -3.07 7.40 8.76
CA TYR A 3 -2.02 6.79 7.92
C TYR A 3 -1.01 6.01 8.78
N GLN A 4 -0.78 6.45 10.02
CA GLN A 4 0.10 5.79 11.00
C GLN A 4 -0.42 4.41 11.41
N GLU A 5 -1.73 4.26 11.58
CA GLU A 5 -2.33 2.97 11.92
C GLU A 5 -2.20 1.98 10.75
N ASN A 6 -2.40 2.45 9.52
CA ASN A 6 -2.23 1.62 8.33
C ASN A 6 -0.76 1.22 8.13
N TYR A 7 0.17 2.16 8.32
CA TYR A 7 1.61 1.87 8.29
C TYR A 7 1.98 0.82 9.34
N GLN A 8 1.51 0.98 10.58
CA GLN A 8 1.83 0.04 11.66
C GLN A 8 1.31 -1.37 11.37
N LYS A 9 0.12 -1.52 10.79
CA LYS A 9 -0.41 -2.81 10.33
C LYS A 9 0.50 -3.49 9.30
N TRP A 10 1.06 -2.71 8.39
CA TRP A 10 1.98 -3.22 7.38
C TRP A 10 3.33 -3.64 7.97
N VAL A 11 3.84 -2.89 8.95
CA VAL A 11 5.08 -3.24 9.67
C VAL A 11 4.91 -4.50 10.52
N ASP A 12 3.76 -4.65 11.18
CA ASP A 12 3.43 -5.81 12.02
C ASP A 12 3.15 -7.08 11.19
N PHE A 13 2.90 -6.93 9.88
CA PHE A 13 2.62 -8.04 9.00
C PHE A 13 3.86 -8.92 8.78
N VAL A 14 3.84 -10.12 9.33
CA VAL A 14 4.99 -11.05 9.33
C VAL A 14 5.27 -11.59 7.92
N GLU A 15 4.24 -11.84 7.12
CA GLU A 15 4.35 -12.42 5.78
C GLU A 15 4.58 -11.37 4.67
N LEU A 16 5.06 -10.18 5.04
CA LEU A 16 5.35 -9.11 4.09
C LEU A 16 6.63 -9.48 3.29
N PRO A 17 6.60 -9.45 1.95
CA PRO A 17 7.78 -9.63 1.13
C PRO A 17 8.93 -8.68 1.50
N ASP A 18 10.17 -9.18 1.42
CA ASP A 18 11.38 -8.40 1.72
C ASP A 18 11.42 -7.05 1.00
N TYR A 19 11.05 -7.01 -0.29
CA TYR A 19 11.08 -5.77 -1.07
C TYR A 19 10.10 -4.70 -0.53
N LEU A 20 8.95 -5.11 0.02
CA LEU A 20 8.00 -4.17 0.64
C LEU A 20 8.48 -3.74 2.02
N ARG A 21 9.12 -4.65 2.77
CA ARG A 21 9.69 -4.34 4.07
C ARG A 21 10.81 -3.30 3.94
N GLN A 22 11.71 -3.51 2.98
CA GLN A 22 12.73 -2.53 2.61
C GLN A 22 12.13 -1.19 2.20
N ASP A 23 11.03 -1.19 1.44
CA ASP A 23 10.34 0.04 1.06
C ASP A 23 9.86 0.79 2.31
N LEU A 24 9.20 0.10 3.27
CA LEU A 24 8.72 0.69 4.53
C LEU A 24 9.83 1.25 5.42
N GLU A 25 11.00 0.62 5.42
CA GLU A 25 12.19 1.04 6.17
C GLU A 25 12.87 2.27 5.55
N ASN A 26 12.83 2.38 4.21
CA ASN A 26 13.41 3.51 3.49
C ASN A 26 12.46 4.71 3.32
N MET A 27 11.22 4.63 3.82
CA MET A 27 10.25 5.72 3.72
C MET A 27 10.47 6.82 4.76
N ASP A 28 10.54 8.06 4.30
CA ASP A 28 10.38 9.26 5.13
C ASP A 28 8.93 9.48 5.57
N GLU A 29 8.72 10.34 6.57
CA GLU A 29 7.40 10.66 7.14
C GLU A 29 6.39 11.16 6.08
N LYS A 30 6.85 11.99 5.13
CA LYS A 30 6.04 12.43 3.97
C LYS A 30 5.64 11.27 3.06
N THR A 31 6.54 10.34 2.82
CA THR A 31 6.27 9.18 1.96
C THR A 31 5.31 8.22 2.63
N LYS A 32 5.42 8.05 3.96
CA LYS A 32 4.44 7.29 4.75
C LYS A 32 3.06 7.93 4.67
N GLU A 33 2.96 9.24 4.81
CA GLU A 33 1.69 9.94 4.63
C GLU A 33 1.15 9.71 3.21
N ASP A 34 1.92 9.98 2.15
CA ASP A 34 1.49 9.80 0.75
C ASP A 34 1.11 8.34 0.40
N ALA A 35 1.81 7.36 0.97
CA ALA A 35 1.57 5.95 0.69
C ALA A 35 0.37 5.37 1.46
N PHE A 36 -0.02 5.98 2.58
CA PHE A 36 -1.03 5.44 3.50
C PHE A 36 -2.22 6.36 3.81
N TYR A 37 -2.27 7.59 3.27
CA TYR A 37 -3.37 8.53 3.52
C TYR A 37 -4.70 8.09 2.87
N THR A 38 -4.63 7.32 1.80
CA THR A 38 -5.80 6.80 1.08
C THR A 38 -5.55 5.41 0.54
N ASN A 39 -6.59 4.78 0.00
CA ASN A 39 -6.48 3.56 -0.77
C ASN A 39 -6.37 3.91 -2.25
N LEU A 40 -5.61 3.13 -3.00
CA LEU A 40 -5.51 3.28 -4.43
C LEU A 40 -6.86 2.97 -5.08
N GLU A 41 -7.44 3.95 -5.77
CA GLU A 41 -8.75 3.81 -6.40
C GLU A 41 -8.66 3.22 -7.81
N PHE A 42 -9.65 2.40 -8.17
CA PHE A 42 -9.78 1.85 -9.52
C PHE A 42 -10.51 2.88 -10.40
N GLY A 43 -9.77 3.56 -11.28
CA GLY A 43 -10.35 4.51 -12.22
C GLY A 43 -11.06 3.84 -13.38
N THR A 44 -11.74 4.63 -14.22
CA THR A 44 -12.42 4.16 -15.45
C THR A 44 -11.50 3.45 -16.45
N ALA A 45 -10.19 3.71 -16.38
CA ALA A 45 -9.16 3.08 -17.22
C ALA A 45 -8.25 2.11 -16.44
N GLY A 46 -8.67 1.66 -15.25
CA GLY A 46 -7.90 0.78 -14.38
C GLY A 46 -7.18 1.48 -13.22
N MET A 47 -6.38 0.70 -12.49
CA MET A 47 -5.51 1.21 -11.42
C MET A 47 -4.25 1.84 -11.99
N ARG A 48 -3.90 3.03 -11.50
CA ARG A 48 -2.62 3.69 -11.78
C ARG A 48 -2.05 4.22 -10.48
N GLY A 49 -0.82 3.86 -10.17
CA GLY A 49 -0.14 4.31 -8.97
C GLY A 49 1.34 3.95 -8.99
N LEU A 50 2.10 4.50 -8.05
CA LEU A 50 3.49 4.12 -7.85
C LEU A 50 3.57 2.71 -7.27
N VAL A 51 4.56 1.93 -7.69
CA VAL A 51 4.81 0.60 -7.14
C VAL A 51 5.56 0.76 -5.82
N GLY A 52 5.07 0.13 -4.75
CA GLY A 52 5.69 0.23 -3.43
C GLY A 52 4.77 -0.23 -2.29
N ALA A 53 5.28 -0.15 -1.07
CA ALA A 53 4.47 -0.46 0.11
C ALA A 53 3.48 0.68 0.39
N GLY A 54 2.25 0.35 0.76
CA GLY A 54 1.20 1.35 0.95
C GLY A 54 -0.15 0.94 0.44
N THR A 55 -1.18 1.53 1.04
CA THR A 55 -2.56 1.39 0.56
C THR A 55 -2.81 2.22 -0.70
N ASN A 56 -2.08 3.33 -0.88
CA ASN A 56 -2.11 4.20 -2.06
C ASN A 56 -1.02 3.85 -3.10
N ARG A 57 -0.56 2.60 -3.11
CA ARG A 57 0.51 2.12 -3.99
C ARG A 57 0.08 0.84 -4.71
N ILE A 58 0.64 0.59 -5.89
CA ILE A 58 0.49 -0.68 -6.58
C ILE A 58 1.40 -1.69 -5.89
N ASN A 59 0.80 -2.73 -5.33
CA ASN A 59 1.52 -3.88 -4.79
C ASN A 59 0.63 -5.12 -4.86
N ILE A 60 1.20 -6.27 -4.51
CA ILE A 60 0.52 -7.55 -4.58
C ILE A 60 -0.79 -7.57 -3.77
N TYR A 61 -0.88 -6.85 -2.65
CA TYR A 61 -2.07 -6.85 -1.79
C TYR A 61 -3.17 -5.97 -2.36
N VAL A 62 -2.83 -4.78 -2.86
CA VAL A 62 -3.79 -3.89 -3.53
C VAL A 62 -4.33 -4.53 -4.81
N VAL A 63 -3.48 -5.21 -5.57
CA VAL A 63 -3.92 -5.97 -6.75
C VAL A 63 -4.83 -7.13 -6.36
N ARG A 64 -4.47 -7.92 -5.33
CA ARG A 64 -5.33 -9.01 -4.81
C ARG A 64 -6.69 -8.49 -4.34
N GLN A 65 -6.70 -7.41 -3.57
CA GLN A 65 -7.94 -6.77 -3.10
C GLN A 65 -8.81 -6.30 -4.27
N ALA A 66 -8.22 -5.69 -5.29
CA ALA A 66 -8.95 -5.26 -6.49
C ALA A 66 -9.50 -6.46 -7.28
N THR A 67 -8.80 -7.59 -7.33
CA THR A 67 -9.30 -8.82 -7.96
C THR A 67 -10.39 -9.50 -7.13
N GLU A 68 -10.30 -9.51 -5.80
CA GLU A 68 -11.33 -10.06 -4.92
C GLU A 68 -12.61 -9.22 -4.94
N GLY A 69 -12.50 -7.89 -5.02
CA GLY A 69 -13.65 -7.00 -5.18
C GLY A 69 -14.32 -7.08 -6.56
N LEU A 70 -13.71 -7.78 -7.53
CA LEU A 70 -14.23 -7.97 -8.88
C LEU A 70 -14.86 -9.38 -9.08
N ALA A 71 -14.77 -10.26 -8.09
CA ALA A 71 -15.29 -11.65 -8.15
C ALA A 71 -16.68 -11.80 -7.54
#